data_AF-L0RDW3-F1
#
_entry.id   AF-L0RDW3-F1
#
_cell.length_a   1.000
_cell.length_b   1.000
_cell.length_c   1.000
_cell.angle_alpha   90.00
_cell.angle_beta   90.00
_cell.angle_gamma   90.00
#
_symmetry.space_group_name_H-M   'P 1'
#
loop_
_entity.id
_entity.type
_entity.pdbx_description
1 polymer ?
#
loop_
_entity_poly.entity_id
_entity_poly.type
_entity_poly.pdbx_seq_one_letter_code
_entity_poly.pdbx_strand_id
1 'polypeptide(L)'
;MFTFPEWLQDYQIKDEEFAGAYEMISPQQRAWLKKTIAQVYAVNSPENPQKTWTVNTWRGGFETEVSGSPLDWVVMLIDKGSVSAVRILAALTPALACGVKNVLVAFTGDGEISPAVLTGFELAGQEDVVCVSSDRLSELLSYVAGSGFNGTVLDMRSVAERLPYSAQMRYWRGPKISIISVCKDENLPDMDVLAFAHPDVDFVCVEEESLEDAPGQAIVVPAELVGDVLSKFRIVLAHGQEGCWIWNDFDSSFFRQESVALAVAE
;
A
#
# COMPACT_ATOMS: atom_id res chain seq x y z
N MET A 1 1.80 19.67 15.79
CA MET A 1 1.15 18.38 15.50
C MET A 1 0.29 18.61 14.27
N PHE A 2 0.42 17.76 13.25
CA PHE A 2 -0.36 17.88 12.02
C PHE A 2 -1.81 17.46 12.25
N THR A 3 -2.74 18.10 11.53
CA THR A 3 -4.17 17.77 11.46
C THR A 3 -4.66 18.01 10.05
N PHE A 4 -5.55 17.17 9.53
CA PHE A 4 -6.20 17.42 8.25
C PHE A 4 -7.23 18.57 8.34
N PRO A 5 -7.60 19.23 7.22
CA PRO A 5 -8.61 20.28 7.22
C PRO A 5 -9.99 19.81 7.68
N GLU A 6 -10.67 20.60 8.50
CA GLU A 6 -12.00 20.25 9.07
C GLU A 6 -13.08 20.06 7.99
N TRP A 7 -13.00 20.78 6.87
CA TRP A 7 -13.97 20.68 5.77
C TRP A 7 -14.06 19.28 5.15
N LEU A 8 -13.06 18.40 5.38
CA LEU A 8 -13.10 17.02 4.91
C LEU A 8 -14.22 16.19 5.54
N GLN A 9 -14.70 16.58 6.74
CA GLN A 9 -15.80 15.91 7.42
C GLN A 9 -17.09 15.91 6.58
N ASP A 10 -17.29 16.94 5.76
CA ASP A 10 -18.45 17.04 4.85
C ASP A 10 -18.39 16.00 3.71
N TYR A 11 -17.23 15.38 3.49
CA TYR A 11 -16.96 14.44 2.40
C TYR A 11 -16.65 13.02 2.89
N GLN A 12 -16.74 12.77 4.20
CA GLN A 12 -16.44 11.46 4.79
C GLN A 12 -17.48 10.41 4.36
N ILE A 13 -16.99 9.23 4.00
CA ILE A 13 -17.83 8.05 3.79
C ILE A 13 -18.51 7.69 5.10
N LYS A 14 -19.83 7.45 5.05
CA LYS A 14 -20.62 7.16 6.24
C LYS A 14 -20.50 5.70 6.65
N ASP A 15 -20.68 5.44 7.94
CA ASP A 15 -20.67 4.08 8.51
C ASP A 15 -21.67 3.15 7.80
N GLU A 16 -22.83 3.65 7.35
CA GLU A 16 -23.80 2.84 6.62
C GLU A 16 -23.26 2.32 5.28
N GLU A 17 -22.38 3.08 4.62
CA GLU A 17 -21.74 2.66 3.36
C GLU A 17 -20.69 1.58 3.61
N PHE A 18 -19.90 1.72 4.69
CA PHE A 18 -18.98 0.67 5.14
C PHE A 18 -19.73 -0.62 5.50
N ALA A 19 -20.81 -0.51 6.27
CA ALA A 19 -21.64 -1.65 6.64
C ALA A 19 -22.25 -2.34 5.42
N GLY A 20 -22.80 -1.57 4.47
CA GLY A 20 -23.35 -2.09 3.23
C GLY A 20 -22.28 -2.81 2.39
N ALA A 21 -21.08 -2.23 2.27
CA ALA A 21 -19.95 -2.87 1.60
C ALA A 21 -19.56 -4.19 2.26
N TYR A 22 -19.47 -4.21 3.59
CA TYR A 22 -19.12 -5.38 4.38
C TYR A 22 -20.11 -6.55 4.20
N GLU A 23 -21.41 -6.25 4.12
CA GLU A 23 -22.47 -7.23 3.88
C GLU A 23 -22.41 -7.86 2.48
N MET A 24 -21.96 -7.08 1.48
CA MET A 24 -21.80 -7.55 0.10
C MET A 24 -20.62 -8.54 -0.07
N ILE A 25 -19.66 -8.54 0.85
CA ILE A 25 -18.46 -9.39 0.75
C ILE A 25 -18.62 -10.68 1.58
N SER A 26 -18.35 -11.83 0.94
CA SER A 26 -18.51 -13.13 1.58
C SER A 26 -17.55 -13.30 2.77
N PRO A 27 -17.88 -14.17 3.76
CA PRO A 27 -16.97 -14.46 4.87
C PRO A 27 -15.59 -14.96 4.41
N GLN A 28 -15.54 -15.74 3.33
CA GLN A 28 -14.31 -16.28 2.76
C GLN A 28 -13.45 -15.16 2.14
N GLN A 29 -14.06 -14.26 1.37
CA GLN A 29 -13.38 -13.09 0.80
C GLN A 29 -12.84 -12.15 1.89
N ARG A 30 -13.63 -11.90 2.94
CA ARG A 30 -13.18 -11.15 4.13
C ARG A 30 -11.98 -11.82 4.80
N ALA A 31 -11.94 -13.16 4.86
CA ALA A 31 -10.80 -13.88 5.41
C ALA A 31 -9.53 -13.68 4.56
N TRP A 32 -9.64 -13.62 3.24
CA TRP A 32 -8.50 -13.31 2.36
C TRP A 32 -7.96 -11.89 2.57
N LEU A 33 -8.85 -10.89 2.70
CA LEU A 33 -8.45 -9.51 3.02
C LEU A 33 -7.75 -9.42 4.38
N LYS A 34 -8.30 -10.07 5.42
CA LYS A 34 -7.67 -10.15 6.74
C LYS A 34 -6.29 -10.81 6.68
N LYS A 35 -6.15 -11.87 5.89
CA LYS A 35 -4.86 -12.55 5.68
C LYS A 35 -3.84 -11.61 5.05
N THR A 36 -4.22 -10.85 4.02
CA THR A 36 -3.35 -9.82 3.41
C THR A 36 -2.91 -8.80 4.45
N ILE A 37 -3.84 -8.22 5.19
CA ILE A 37 -3.53 -7.22 6.23
C ILE A 37 -2.54 -7.81 7.25
N ALA A 38 -2.80 -9.01 7.77
CA ALA A 38 -1.95 -9.65 8.76
C ALA A 38 -0.53 -9.92 8.23
N GLN A 39 -0.38 -10.41 6.99
CA GLN A 39 0.92 -10.69 6.39
C GLN A 39 1.70 -9.41 6.10
N VAL A 40 1.07 -8.41 5.49
CA VAL A 40 1.71 -7.12 5.22
C VAL A 40 2.11 -6.46 6.52
N TYR A 41 1.24 -6.47 7.53
CA TYR A 41 1.55 -5.95 8.86
C TYR A 41 2.76 -6.67 9.47
N ALA A 42 2.80 -8.01 9.43
CA ALA A 42 3.89 -8.80 9.99
C ALA A 42 5.25 -8.51 9.34
N VAL A 43 5.31 -8.39 8.01
CA VAL A 43 6.56 -8.11 7.28
C VAL A 43 7.07 -6.68 7.56
N ASN A 44 6.16 -5.75 7.84
CA ASN A 44 6.49 -4.34 8.06
C ASN A 44 6.95 -3.99 9.49
N SER A 45 7.22 -5.00 10.32
CA SER A 45 7.85 -4.87 11.64
C SER A 45 7.17 -3.84 12.56
N PRO A 46 5.89 -4.05 12.92
CA PRO A 46 5.07 -3.10 13.68
C PRO A 46 5.54 -2.94 15.13
N GLU A 47 6.36 -3.88 15.61
CA GLU A 47 6.97 -3.86 16.95
C GLU A 47 8.20 -2.93 17.00
N ASN A 48 8.63 -2.37 15.87
CA ASN A 48 9.71 -1.39 15.86
C ASN A 48 9.33 -0.15 16.68
N PRO A 49 10.25 0.39 17.50
CA PRO A 49 9.97 1.58 18.29
C PRO A 49 9.45 2.74 17.42
N GLN A 50 8.41 3.43 17.88
CA GLN A 50 7.86 4.61 17.20
C GLN A 50 8.85 5.77 17.14
N LYS A 51 9.83 5.82 18.05
CA LYS A 51 10.95 6.74 17.96
C LYS A 51 12.22 6.00 18.28
N THR A 52 13.20 6.11 17.41
CA THR A 52 14.54 5.55 17.60
C THR A 52 15.55 6.67 17.73
N TRP A 53 16.56 6.45 18.56
CA TRP A 53 17.75 7.28 18.68
C TRP A 53 18.95 6.36 18.75
N THR A 54 19.81 6.40 17.76
CA THR A 54 20.97 5.50 17.63
C THR A 54 22.23 6.31 17.50
N VAL A 55 23.22 6.06 18.36
CA VAL A 55 24.55 6.66 18.27
C VAL A 55 25.52 5.59 17.77
N ASN A 56 26.21 5.85 16.67
CA ASN A 56 27.26 4.98 16.14
C ASN A 56 28.62 5.67 16.27
N THR A 57 29.55 5.03 16.96
CA THR A 57 30.94 5.49 17.05
C THR A 57 31.79 4.77 16.00
N TRP A 58 32.41 5.54 15.12
CA TRP A 58 33.18 5.00 13.99
C TRP A 58 34.67 4.98 14.28
N ARG A 59 35.39 4.02 13.67
CA ARG A 59 36.86 3.87 13.82
C ARG A 59 37.65 5.13 13.43
N GLY A 60 37.04 6.05 12.68
CA GLY A 60 37.63 7.32 12.26
C GLY A 60 37.58 8.46 13.29
N GLY A 61 37.10 8.21 14.51
CA GLY A 61 37.02 9.25 15.55
C GLY A 61 35.86 10.22 15.36
N PHE A 62 34.77 9.76 14.74
CA PHE A 62 33.53 10.52 14.58
C PHE A 62 32.33 9.67 14.98
N GLU A 63 31.25 10.35 15.34
CA GLU A 63 29.98 9.75 15.73
C GLU A 63 28.88 10.16 14.76
N THR A 64 27.91 9.26 14.58
CA THR A 64 26.65 9.59 13.92
C THR A 64 25.51 9.34 14.87
N GLU A 65 24.64 10.33 15.05
CA GLU A 65 23.37 10.16 15.76
C GLU A 65 22.24 10.10 14.74
N VAL A 66 21.40 9.07 14.82
CA VAL A 66 20.26 8.88 13.91
C VAL A 66 18.99 8.90 14.74
N SER A 67 18.10 9.85 14.46
CA SER A 67 16.76 9.90 15.00
C SER A 67 15.74 9.48 13.95
N GLY A 68 14.93 8.48 14.24
CA GLY A 68 13.84 8.03 13.36
C GLY A 68 12.46 8.23 13.99
N SER A 69 11.48 8.67 13.21
CA SER A 69 10.06 8.66 13.61
C SER A 69 9.15 8.42 12.40
N PRO A 70 7.89 8.01 12.59
CA PRO A 70 6.88 8.00 11.53
C PRO A 70 6.71 9.37 10.89
N LEU A 71 6.24 9.38 9.65
CA LEU A 71 5.75 10.58 8.98
C LEU A 71 4.56 11.18 9.74
N ASP A 72 4.38 12.49 9.59
CA ASP A 72 3.29 13.23 10.22
C ASP A 72 1.93 12.92 9.58
N TRP A 73 1.91 12.62 8.28
CA TRP A 73 0.70 12.32 7.53
C TRP A 73 0.92 11.45 6.29
N VAL A 74 -0.12 10.74 5.87
CA VAL A 74 -0.21 9.97 4.62
C VAL A 74 -1.54 10.29 3.94
N VAL A 75 -1.50 10.59 2.64
CA VAL A 75 -2.71 10.69 1.81
C VAL A 75 -2.66 9.62 0.73
N MET A 76 -3.60 8.67 0.75
CA MET A 76 -3.77 7.69 -0.31
C MET A 76 -4.82 8.17 -1.32
N LEU A 77 -4.46 8.22 -2.60
CA LEU A 77 -5.37 8.61 -3.68
C LEU A 77 -5.88 7.36 -4.40
N ILE A 78 -7.19 7.24 -4.49
CA ILE A 78 -7.87 6.17 -5.24
C ILE A 78 -8.93 6.77 -6.17
N ASP A 79 -9.32 6.00 -7.18
CA ASP A 79 -10.39 6.33 -8.12
C ASP A 79 -11.20 5.06 -8.46
N LYS A 80 -12.18 5.18 -9.35
CA LYS A 80 -13.01 4.05 -9.78
C LYS A 80 -12.23 2.87 -10.39
N GLY A 81 -11.00 3.08 -10.86
CA GLY A 81 -10.15 2.01 -11.39
C GLY A 81 -9.33 1.31 -10.31
N SER A 82 -9.34 1.83 -9.08
CA SER A 82 -8.66 1.26 -7.93
C SER A 82 -9.52 0.16 -7.31
N VAL A 83 -9.63 -0.98 -7.98
CA VAL A 83 -10.61 -2.04 -7.63
C VAL A 83 -10.04 -3.21 -6.83
N SER A 84 -8.72 -3.37 -6.81
CA SER A 84 -8.04 -4.48 -6.11
C SER A 84 -7.76 -4.11 -4.65
N ALA A 85 -8.62 -4.59 -3.75
CA ALA A 85 -8.50 -4.34 -2.32
C ALA A 85 -7.18 -4.83 -1.74
N VAL A 86 -6.68 -6.00 -2.13
CA VAL A 86 -5.40 -6.54 -1.60
C VAL A 86 -4.21 -5.66 -1.98
N ARG A 87 -4.19 -5.09 -3.19
CA ARG A 87 -3.12 -4.20 -3.66
C ARG A 87 -3.16 -2.83 -2.95
N ILE A 88 -4.36 -2.32 -2.69
CA ILE A 88 -4.58 -1.09 -1.92
C ILE A 88 -4.15 -1.30 -0.46
N LEU A 89 -4.58 -2.39 0.17
CA LEU A 89 -4.20 -2.74 1.54
C LEU A 89 -2.69 -2.94 1.66
N ALA A 90 -2.06 -3.62 0.71
CA ALA A 90 -0.61 -3.76 0.67
C ALA A 90 0.14 -2.42 0.59
N ALA A 91 -0.47 -1.38 0.01
CA ALA A 91 0.09 -0.03 -0.01
C ALA A 91 -0.20 0.76 1.29
N LEU A 92 -1.36 0.54 1.91
CA LEU A 92 -1.80 1.29 3.08
C LEU A 92 -1.22 0.75 4.39
N THR A 93 -1.27 -0.57 4.58
CA THR A 93 -0.90 -1.24 5.83
C THR A 93 0.52 -0.91 6.32
N PRO A 94 1.55 -0.72 5.48
CA PRO A 94 2.86 -0.29 5.95
C PRO A 94 2.85 1.06 6.70
N ALA A 95 2.00 2.00 6.29
CA ALA A 95 1.83 3.28 7.00
C ALA A 95 1.22 3.07 8.39
N LEU A 96 0.19 2.23 8.46
CA LEU A 96 -0.51 1.87 9.70
C LEU A 96 0.43 1.12 10.66
N ALA A 97 1.19 0.15 10.14
CA ALA A 97 2.20 -0.61 10.88
C ALA A 97 3.33 0.29 11.41
N CYS A 98 3.72 1.31 10.64
CA CYS A 98 4.69 2.30 11.09
C CYS A 98 4.15 3.20 12.22
N GLY A 99 2.83 3.28 12.40
CA GLY A 99 2.20 4.13 13.40
C GLY A 99 2.03 5.59 12.96
N VAL A 100 1.89 5.84 11.65
CA VAL A 100 1.46 7.15 11.15
C VAL A 100 0.07 7.46 11.71
N LYS A 101 -0.07 8.61 12.38
CA LYS A 101 -1.32 8.95 13.09
C LYS A 101 -2.38 9.58 12.20
N ASN A 102 -1.97 10.29 11.16
CA ASN A 102 -2.88 10.99 10.26
C ASN A 102 -2.82 10.30 8.90
N VAL A 103 -3.74 9.37 8.65
CA VAL A 103 -3.83 8.63 7.38
C VAL A 103 -5.20 8.91 6.78
N LEU A 104 -5.22 9.47 5.58
CA LEU A 104 -6.45 9.79 4.86
C LEU A 104 -6.47 9.07 3.52
N VAL A 105 -7.59 8.43 3.20
CA VAL A 105 -7.85 7.92 1.85
C VAL A 105 -8.79 8.90 1.15
N ALA A 106 -8.38 9.43 0.00
CA ALA A 106 -9.19 10.30 -0.84
C ALA A 106 -9.56 9.58 -2.13
N PHE A 107 -10.85 9.30 -2.29
CA PHE A 107 -11.45 8.90 -3.56
C PHE A 107 -11.76 10.15 -4.39
N THR A 108 -11.43 10.09 -5.68
CA THR A 108 -11.67 11.18 -6.63
C THR A 108 -12.19 10.68 -7.97
N GLY A 109 -12.86 11.58 -8.68
CA GLY A 109 -13.50 11.30 -9.96
C GLY A 109 -14.94 10.78 -9.81
N ASP A 110 -15.50 10.32 -10.93
CA ASP A 110 -16.87 9.79 -10.99
C ASP A 110 -16.94 8.33 -10.53
N GLY A 111 -18.07 7.93 -9.98
CA GLY A 111 -18.37 6.56 -9.59
C GLY A 111 -18.30 6.34 -8.09
N GLU A 112 -18.19 5.08 -7.69
CA GLU A 112 -18.20 4.64 -6.30
C GLU A 112 -16.94 3.82 -6.01
N ILE A 113 -16.54 3.78 -4.73
CA ILE A 113 -15.48 2.91 -4.27
C ILE A 113 -15.97 1.46 -4.35
N SER A 114 -15.12 0.55 -4.84
CA SER A 114 -15.43 -0.89 -4.87
C SER A 114 -15.81 -1.41 -3.47
N PRO A 115 -16.89 -2.21 -3.31
CA PRO A 115 -17.26 -2.81 -2.02
C PRO A 115 -16.13 -3.61 -1.36
N ALA A 116 -15.30 -4.28 -2.15
CA ALA A 116 -14.15 -5.03 -1.63
C ALA A 116 -13.10 -4.09 -1.01
N VAL A 117 -12.92 -2.89 -1.59
CA VAL A 117 -11.97 -1.89 -1.12
C VAL A 117 -12.47 -1.22 0.16
N LEU A 118 -13.74 -0.80 0.19
CA LEU A 118 -14.37 -0.28 1.42
C LEU A 118 -14.34 -1.30 2.56
N THR A 119 -14.68 -2.56 2.27
CA THR A 119 -14.57 -3.65 3.25
C THR A 119 -13.13 -3.85 3.71
N GLY A 120 -12.15 -3.69 2.81
CA GLY A 120 -10.74 -3.73 3.16
C GLY A 120 -10.35 -2.65 4.16
N PHE A 121 -10.77 -1.40 3.93
CA PHE A 121 -10.52 -0.29 4.83
C PHE A 121 -11.15 -0.51 6.21
N GLU A 122 -12.42 -0.95 6.27
CA GLU A 122 -13.10 -1.34 7.51
C GLU A 122 -12.28 -2.38 8.28
N LEU A 123 -11.86 -3.45 7.60
CA LEU A 123 -11.06 -4.52 8.21
C LEU A 123 -9.67 -4.08 8.67
N ALA A 124 -9.12 -3.03 8.06
CA ALA A 124 -7.84 -2.43 8.44
C ALA A 124 -7.98 -1.35 9.52
N GLY A 125 -9.20 -0.99 9.94
CA GLY A 125 -9.46 0.12 10.86
C GLY A 125 -9.22 1.50 10.25
N GLN A 126 -9.29 1.63 8.93
CA GLN A 126 -9.14 2.90 8.22
C GLN A 126 -10.53 3.51 7.97
N GLU A 127 -10.92 4.44 8.84
CA GLU A 127 -12.23 5.11 8.79
C GLU A 127 -12.17 6.51 8.13
N ASP A 128 -10.98 7.13 8.11
CA ASP A 128 -10.75 8.41 7.45
C ASP A 128 -10.66 8.21 5.92
N VAL A 129 -11.83 8.02 5.31
CA VAL A 129 -12.03 7.84 3.87
C VAL A 129 -13.00 8.92 3.38
N VAL A 130 -12.60 9.69 2.37
CA VAL A 130 -13.38 10.80 1.83
C VAL A 130 -13.61 10.66 0.32
N CYS A 131 -14.76 11.11 -0.15
CA CYS A 131 -15.08 11.24 -1.57
C CYS A 131 -15.10 12.72 -1.95
N VAL A 132 -14.06 13.17 -2.67
CA VAL A 132 -13.86 14.59 -2.99
C VAL A 132 -13.79 14.86 -4.49
N SER A 133 -14.30 16.02 -4.91
CA SER A 133 -14.11 16.51 -6.28
C SER A 133 -12.63 16.82 -6.55
N SER A 134 -12.26 16.91 -7.84
CA SER A 134 -10.89 17.24 -8.25
C SER A 134 -10.41 18.59 -7.70
N ASP A 135 -11.30 19.58 -7.57
CA ASP A 135 -10.98 20.89 -7.01
C ASP A 135 -10.66 20.79 -5.51
N ARG A 136 -11.46 20.03 -4.75
CA ARG A 136 -11.23 19.78 -3.31
C ARG A 136 -9.99 18.93 -3.07
N LEU A 137 -9.71 17.96 -3.94
CA LEU A 137 -8.46 17.21 -3.89
C LEU A 137 -7.26 18.14 -4.11
N SER A 138 -7.34 19.06 -5.07
CA SER A 138 -6.27 20.05 -5.33
C SER A 138 -6.05 20.98 -4.14
N GLU A 139 -7.12 21.40 -3.47
CA GLU A 139 -7.08 22.17 -2.22
C GLU A 139 -6.40 21.40 -1.09
N LEU A 140 -6.77 20.12 -0.88
CA LEU A 140 -6.14 19.23 0.09
C LEU A 140 -4.64 19.05 -0.18
N LEU A 141 -4.27 18.74 -1.42
CA LEU A 141 -2.88 18.54 -1.82
C LEU A 141 -2.03 19.79 -1.61
N SER A 142 -2.59 20.97 -1.90
CA SER A 142 -1.94 22.25 -1.65
C SER A 142 -1.76 22.52 -0.15
N TYR A 143 -2.77 22.18 0.66
CA TYR A 143 -2.71 22.28 2.12
C TYR A 143 -1.59 21.42 2.70
N VAL A 144 -1.55 20.12 2.37
CA VAL A 144 -0.53 19.22 2.94
C VAL A 144 0.88 19.58 2.47
N ALA A 145 1.04 19.98 1.20
CA ALA A 145 2.32 20.42 0.64
C ALA A 145 2.83 21.71 1.31
N GLY A 146 1.93 22.62 1.71
CA GLY A 146 2.24 23.87 2.40
C GLY A 146 2.31 23.79 3.92
N SER A 147 2.01 22.62 4.52
CA SER A 147 1.90 22.46 5.97
C SER A 147 3.25 22.52 6.72
N GLY A 148 4.36 22.28 6.02
CA GLY A 148 5.71 22.18 6.60
C GLY A 148 5.99 20.87 7.36
N PHE A 149 5.02 19.95 7.42
CA PHE A 149 5.16 18.63 8.04
C PHE A 149 5.59 17.57 7.02
N ASN A 150 6.32 16.56 7.47
CA ASN A 150 6.80 15.50 6.59
C ASN A 150 5.69 14.47 6.35
N GLY A 151 5.38 14.21 5.08
CA GLY A 151 4.36 13.24 4.74
C GLY A 151 4.53 12.68 3.34
N THR A 152 3.56 11.87 2.93
CA THR A 152 3.61 11.22 1.62
C THR A 152 2.25 11.07 0.98
N VAL A 153 2.24 11.13 -0.34
CA VAL A 153 1.10 10.74 -1.17
C VAL A 153 1.33 9.34 -1.74
N LEU A 154 0.38 8.44 -1.52
CA LEU A 154 0.32 7.11 -2.13
C LEU A 154 -0.72 7.14 -3.25
N ASP A 155 -0.29 7.19 -4.49
CA ASP A 155 -1.21 7.34 -5.62
C ASP A 155 -1.52 5.99 -6.26
N MET A 156 -2.72 5.49 -6.01
CA MET A 156 -3.24 4.21 -6.51
C MET A 156 -4.28 4.38 -7.63
N ARG A 157 -4.60 5.63 -8.02
CA ARG A 157 -5.56 5.94 -9.09
C ARG A 157 -5.21 5.25 -10.40
N SER A 158 -6.17 5.02 -11.29
CA SER A 158 -5.91 4.48 -12.62
C SER A 158 -5.12 5.43 -13.54
N VAL A 159 -5.35 6.74 -13.38
CA VAL A 159 -4.68 7.79 -14.16
C VAL A 159 -3.86 8.68 -13.24
N ALA A 160 -2.57 8.84 -13.56
CA ALA A 160 -1.69 9.72 -12.81
C ALA A 160 -1.92 11.17 -13.23
N GLU A 161 -2.15 12.03 -12.24
CA GLU A 161 -2.24 13.47 -12.42
C GLU A 161 -1.06 14.17 -11.76
N ARG A 162 -0.79 15.41 -12.18
CA ARG A 162 0.28 16.20 -11.57
C ARG A 162 -0.07 16.56 -10.14
N LEU A 163 0.84 16.26 -9.23
CA LEU A 163 0.77 16.68 -7.84
C LEU A 163 1.65 17.93 -7.63
N PRO A 164 1.31 18.77 -6.64
CA PRO A 164 2.23 19.82 -6.21
C PRO A 164 3.55 19.19 -5.74
N TYR A 165 4.66 19.89 -5.90
CA TYR A 165 5.94 19.46 -5.35
C TYR A 165 6.20 20.17 -4.02
N SER A 166 6.68 19.44 -3.02
CA SER A 166 7.18 19.99 -1.75
C SER A 166 8.32 19.12 -1.25
N ALA A 167 9.36 19.73 -0.69
CA ALA A 167 10.54 19.02 -0.21
C ALA A 167 10.23 18.07 0.96
N GLN A 168 9.19 18.37 1.73
CA GLN A 168 8.70 17.57 2.86
C GLN A 168 7.66 16.53 2.44
N MET A 169 7.30 16.48 1.16
CA MET A 169 6.29 15.57 0.64
C MET A 169 6.93 14.52 -0.27
N ARG A 170 6.90 13.26 0.18
CA ARG A 170 7.25 12.11 -0.65
C ARG A 170 6.08 11.74 -1.56
N TYR A 171 6.39 11.09 -2.67
CA TYR A 171 5.40 10.56 -3.60
C TYR A 171 5.75 9.12 -3.93
N TRP A 172 4.78 8.23 -3.75
CA TRP A 172 4.85 6.86 -4.24
C TRP A 172 3.66 6.57 -5.13
N ARG A 173 3.93 5.91 -6.25
CA ARG A 173 2.96 5.54 -7.26
C ARG A 173 2.89 4.04 -7.35
N GLY A 174 1.71 3.47 -7.12
CA GLY A 174 1.47 2.05 -7.30
C GLY A 174 1.80 1.61 -8.74
N PRO A 175 2.68 0.61 -8.93
CA PRO A 175 2.93 0.05 -10.24
C PRO A 175 1.64 -0.51 -10.86
N LYS A 176 1.38 -0.18 -12.14
CA LYS A 176 0.23 -0.74 -12.87
C LYS A 176 0.50 -2.20 -13.20
N ILE A 177 -0.24 -3.10 -12.56
CA ILE A 177 -0.26 -4.52 -12.90
C ILE A 177 -1.48 -4.77 -13.78
N SER A 178 -1.26 -5.17 -15.03
CA SER A 178 -2.31 -5.54 -15.97
C SER A 178 -2.30 -7.03 -16.33
N ILE A 179 -1.19 -7.72 -16.06
CA ILE A 179 -1.02 -9.15 -16.35
C ILE A 179 -0.37 -9.81 -15.14
N ILE A 180 -0.94 -10.93 -14.70
CA ILE A 180 -0.32 -11.88 -13.77
C ILE A 180 -0.16 -13.21 -14.51
N SER A 181 1.07 -13.68 -14.62
CA SER A 181 1.32 -15.03 -15.13
C SER A 181 1.00 -16.08 -14.06
N VAL A 182 0.48 -17.23 -14.47
CA VAL A 182 0.07 -18.30 -13.56
C VAL A 182 0.65 -19.61 -14.06
N CYS A 183 1.61 -20.18 -13.33
CA CYS A 183 2.16 -21.49 -13.65
C CYS A 183 1.12 -22.56 -13.38
N LYS A 184 0.85 -23.40 -14.37
CA LYS A 184 0.04 -24.59 -14.21
C LYS A 184 0.90 -25.72 -13.66
N ASP A 185 0.35 -26.43 -12.70
CA ASP A 185 0.87 -27.67 -12.14
C ASP A 185 -0.34 -28.57 -11.76
N GLU A 186 -0.10 -29.80 -11.31
CA GLU A 186 -1.10 -30.72 -10.76
C GLU A 186 -1.96 -30.07 -9.67
N ASN A 187 -1.37 -29.19 -8.86
CA ASN A 187 -2.09 -28.36 -7.89
C ASN A 187 -2.27 -26.93 -8.43
N LEU A 188 -3.31 -26.74 -9.25
CA LEU A 188 -3.63 -25.42 -9.79
C LEU A 188 -3.90 -24.40 -8.66
N PRO A 189 -3.44 -23.15 -8.82
CA PRO A 189 -3.77 -22.09 -7.88
C PRO A 189 -5.27 -21.81 -7.91
N ASP A 190 -5.78 -21.29 -6.80
CA ASP A 190 -7.20 -20.95 -6.68
C ASP A 190 -7.51 -19.71 -7.55
N MET A 191 -8.10 -19.96 -8.73
CA MET A 191 -8.43 -18.91 -9.69
C MET A 191 -9.55 -17.99 -9.20
N ASP A 192 -10.44 -18.46 -8.33
CA ASP A 192 -11.51 -17.63 -7.75
C ASP A 192 -10.91 -16.62 -6.76
N VAL A 193 -9.91 -17.06 -5.98
CA VAL A 193 -9.11 -16.17 -5.13
C VAL A 193 -8.41 -15.11 -5.98
N LEU A 194 -7.73 -15.52 -7.06
CA LEU A 194 -7.02 -14.59 -7.95
C LEU A 194 -7.96 -13.56 -8.57
N ALA A 195 -9.10 -14.00 -9.11
CA ALA A 195 -10.08 -13.11 -9.72
C ALA A 195 -10.67 -12.11 -8.72
N PHE A 196 -10.89 -12.51 -7.47
CA PHE A 196 -11.32 -11.59 -6.42
C PHE A 196 -10.21 -10.61 -6.01
N ALA A 197 -8.98 -11.10 -5.85
CA ALA A 197 -7.84 -10.30 -5.43
C ALA A 197 -7.43 -9.26 -6.47
N HIS A 198 -7.47 -9.63 -7.76
CA HIS A 198 -6.99 -8.83 -8.88
C HIS A 198 -8.04 -8.74 -10.01
N PRO A 199 -9.19 -8.09 -9.77
CA PRO A 199 -10.33 -8.11 -10.69
C PRO A 199 -10.11 -7.33 -12.00
N ASP A 200 -9.07 -6.52 -12.08
CA ASP A 200 -8.67 -5.69 -13.22
C ASP A 200 -7.44 -6.24 -13.98
N VAL A 201 -7.07 -7.50 -13.74
CA VAL A 201 -5.87 -8.12 -14.30
C VAL A 201 -6.24 -9.27 -15.25
N ASP A 202 -5.51 -9.35 -16.35
CA ASP A 202 -5.56 -10.52 -17.25
C ASP A 202 -4.63 -11.61 -16.71
N PHE A 203 -5.17 -12.82 -16.50
CA PHE A 203 -4.37 -13.98 -16.10
C PHE A 203 -3.87 -14.75 -17.32
N VAL A 204 -2.55 -14.96 -17.40
CA VAL A 204 -1.93 -15.74 -18.47
C VAL A 204 -1.38 -17.03 -17.88
N CYS A 205 -2.03 -18.15 -18.19
CA CYS A 205 -1.54 -19.46 -17.77
C CYS A 205 -0.33 -19.88 -18.61
N VAL A 206 0.73 -20.35 -17.94
CA VAL A 206 1.96 -20.84 -18.56
C VAL A 206 2.33 -22.19 -17.97
N GLU A 207 3.02 -23.01 -18.76
CA GLU A 207 3.61 -24.26 -18.27
C GLU A 207 5.00 -23.99 -17.67
N GLU A 208 5.49 -24.87 -16.80
CA GLU A 208 6.80 -24.74 -16.14
C GLU A 208 7.94 -24.53 -17.15
N GLU A 209 7.94 -25.27 -18.26
CA GLU A 209 8.94 -25.18 -19.32
C GLU A 209 8.97 -23.80 -20.03
N SER A 210 7.93 -22.98 -19.85
CA SER A 210 7.75 -21.68 -20.52
C SER A 210 7.80 -20.48 -19.56
N LEU A 211 8.24 -20.68 -18.31
CA LEU A 211 8.33 -19.61 -17.30
C LEU A 211 9.27 -18.47 -17.72
N GLU A 212 10.30 -18.77 -18.51
CA GLU A 212 11.24 -17.78 -19.05
C GLU A 212 10.59 -16.79 -20.03
N ASP A 213 9.48 -17.16 -20.67
CA ASP A 213 8.74 -16.32 -21.61
C ASP A 213 7.44 -15.74 -21.02
N ALA A 214 7.10 -16.13 -19.79
CA ALA A 214 5.89 -15.69 -19.12
C ALA A 214 5.84 -14.15 -18.98
N PRO A 215 4.72 -13.50 -19.38
CA PRO A 215 4.59 -12.04 -19.41
C PRO A 215 4.28 -11.42 -18.04
N GLY A 216 4.38 -10.09 -17.96
CA GLY A 216 3.98 -9.33 -16.79
C GLY A 216 5.10 -9.13 -15.77
N GLN A 217 4.75 -8.49 -14.65
CA GLN A 217 5.70 -8.17 -13.56
C GLN A 217 5.48 -9.06 -12.33
N ALA A 218 4.38 -9.81 -12.31
CA ALA A 218 3.99 -10.68 -11.23
C ALA A 218 3.65 -12.07 -11.76
N ILE A 219 3.99 -13.09 -10.98
CA ILE A 219 3.72 -14.49 -11.31
C ILE A 219 3.26 -15.27 -10.08
N VAL A 220 2.37 -16.23 -10.30
CA VAL A 220 1.95 -17.24 -9.33
C VAL A 220 2.57 -18.58 -9.72
N VAL A 221 3.32 -19.21 -8.82
CA VAL A 221 4.05 -20.47 -9.07
C VAL A 221 3.97 -21.44 -7.89
N PRO A 222 4.20 -22.74 -8.08
CA PRO A 222 4.52 -23.67 -6.99
C PRO A 222 5.70 -23.17 -6.13
N ALA A 223 5.71 -23.53 -4.84
CA ALA A 223 6.67 -22.99 -3.87
C ALA A 223 8.13 -23.33 -4.21
N GLU A 224 8.34 -24.49 -4.83
CA GLU A 224 9.61 -25.02 -5.31
C GLU A 224 10.23 -24.18 -6.45
N LEU A 225 9.40 -23.51 -7.25
CA LEU A 225 9.84 -22.71 -8.41
C LEU A 225 10.06 -21.23 -8.07
N VAL A 226 9.75 -20.80 -6.84
CA VAL A 226 9.90 -19.39 -6.42
C VAL A 226 11.33 -18.90 -6.65
N GLY A 227 12.34 -19.70 -6.28
CA GLY A 227 13.74 -19.34 -6.43
C GLY A 227 14.16 -19.07 -7.88
N ASP A 228 13.58 -19.82 -8.82
CA ASP A 228 13.94 -19.76 -10.24
C ASP A 228 13.39 -18.50 -10.91
N VAL A 229 12.21 -18.04 -10.48
CA VAL A 229 11.50 -16.91 -11.10
C VAL A 229 11.74 -15.56 -10.42
N LEU A 230 12.26 -15.55 -9.19
CA LEU A 230 12.50 -14.32 -8.40
C LEU A 230 13.45 -13.32 -9.08
N SER A 231 14.36 -13.77 -9.93
CA SER A 231 15.28 -12.89 -10.67
C SER A 231 14.60 -12.12 -11.80
N LYS A 232 13.46 -12.61 -12.30
CA LYS A 232 12.75 -12.08 -13.46
C LYS A 232 11.51 -11.27 -13.08
N PHE A 233 10.75 -11.74 -12.09
CA PHE A 233 9.51 -11.09 -11.67
C PHE A 233 9.74 -10.20 -10.45
N ARG A 234 9.02 -9.07 -10.40
CA ARG A 234 9.09 -8.17 -9.24
C ARG A 234 8.29 -8.72 -8.06
N ILE A 235 7.26 -9.50 -8.35
CA ILE A 235 6.36 -10.08 -7.36
C ILE A 235 6.15 -11.54 -7.72
N VAL A 236 6.45 -12.43 -6.78
CA VAL A 236 6.27 -13.87 -6.95
C VAL A 236 5.39 -14.34 -5.81
N LEU A 237 4.25 -14.94 -6.16
CA LEU A 237 3.32 -15.53 -5.21
C LEU A 237 3.44 -17.05 -5.32
N ALA A 238 3.70 -17.71 -4.20
CA ALA A 238 3.58 -19.16 -4.14
C ALA A 238 2.10 -19.57 -4.15
N HIS A 239 1.79 -20.78 -4.62
CA HIS A 239 0.45 -21.35 -4.45
C HIS A 239 0.01 -21.29 -2.98
N GLY A 240 -1.24 -20.91 -2.73
CA GLY A 240 -1.79 -20.58 -1.41
C GLY A 240 -1.56 -19.13 -0.95
N GLN A 241 -0.83 -18.29 -1.70
CA GLN A 241 -0.63 -16.86 -1.45
C GLN A 241 -1.29 -15.95 -2.50
N GLU A 242 -2.12 -16.51 -3.37
CA GLU A 242 -2.78 -15.82 -4.49
C GLU A 242 -3.68 -14.66 -4.04
N GLY A 243 -4.25 -14.79 -2.85
CA GLY A 243 -5.13 -13.79 -2.25
C GLY A 243 -4.40 -12.71 -1.48
N CYS A 244 -3.07 -12.66 -1.57
CA CYS A 244 -2.21 -11.77 -0.79
C CYS A 244 -1.29 -10.98 -1.73
N TRP A 245 -0.87 -9.79 -1.28
CA TRP A 245 -0.02 -8.92 -2.08
C TRP A 245 0.99 -8.18 -1.21
N ILE A 246 2.20 -8.01 -1.72
CA ILE A 246 3.25 -7.17 -1.13
C ILE A 246 3.91 -6.41 -2.27
N TRP A 247 4.09 -5.11 -2.10
CA TRP A 247 4.78 -4.28 -3.07
C TRP A 247 6.30 -4.41 -2.91
N ASN A 248 7.00 -4.70 -4.00
CA ASN A 248 8.46 -4.69 -4.00
C ASN A 248 9.00 -3.27 -3.76
N ASP A 249 10.13 -3.16 -3.07
CA ASP A 249 10.79 -1.90 -2.69
C ASP A 249 9.89 -0.90 -1.96
N PHE A 250 8.86 -1.39 -1.25
CA PHE A 250 7.91 -0.55 -0.53
C PHE A 250 7.54 -1.18 0.82
N ASP A 251 8.08 -0.62 1.89
CA ASP A 251 7.90 -1.10 3.26
C ASP A 251 7.73 0.07 4.26
N SER A 252 7.70 -0.25 5.55
CA SER A 252 7.51 0.73 6.62
C SER A 252 8.64 1.77 6.73
N SER A 253 9.82 1.54 6.17
CA SER A 253 10.91 2.53 6.14
C SER A 253 10.54 3.73 5.26
N PHE A 254 9.73 3.52 4.22
CA PHE A 254 9.19 4.60 3.38
C PHE A 254 8.34 5.60 4.19
N PHE A 255 7.78 5.15 5.31
CA PHE A 255 6.94 5.93 6.22
C PHE A 255 7.70 6.46 7.44
N ARG A 256 9.04 6.38 7.44
CA ARG A 256 9.89 6.96 8.47
C ARG A 256 10.65 8.18 7.95
N GLN A 257 10.64 9.23 8.75
CA GLN A 257 11.60 10.32 8.62
C GLN A 257 12.82 10.01 9.48
N GLU A 258 13.99 10.24 8.91
CA GLU A 258 15.26 10.11 9.62
C GLU A 258 16.00 11.45 9.60
N SER A 259 16.62 11.78 10.71
CA SER A 259 17.54 12.90 10.85
C SER A 259 18.87 12.37 11.34
N VAL A 260 19.95 12.82 10.71
CA VAL A 260 21.31 12.38 11.02
C VAL A 260 22.14 13.56 11.49
N ALA A 261 22.80 13.42 12.63
CA ALA A 261 23.89 14.29 13.05
C ALA A 261 25.23 13.58 12.81
N LEU A 262 26.23 14.34 12.37
CA LEU A 262 27.62 13.89 12.26
C LEU A 262 28.46 14.75 13.20
N ALA A 263 29.06 14.12 14.22
CA ALA A 263 29.82 14.78 15.27
C ALA A 263 31.24 14.21 15.37
N VAL A 264 32.15 14.95 16.00
CA VAL A 264 33.45 14.39 16.42
C VAL A 264 33.18 13.47 17.60
N ALA A 265 33.82 12.30 17.64
CA ALA A 265 33.72 11.42 18.80
C ALA A 265 34.44 12.07 19.98
N GLU A 266 33.75 12.23 21.12
CA GLU A 266 34.36 12.70 22.37
C GLU A 266 35.34 11.67 22.97
#